data_AF-A0AAD6KR16-F1
#
_entry.id   AF-A0AAD6KR16-F1
#
_cell.length_a   1.000
_cell.length_b   1.000
_cell.length_c   1.000
_cell.angle_alpha   90.00
_cell.angle_beta   90.00
_cell.angle_gamma   90.00
#
_symmetry.space_group_name_H-M   'P 1'
#
loop_
_entity.id
_entity.type
_entity.pdbx_description
1 polymer ?
#
loop_
_entity_poly.entity_id
_entity_poly.type
_entity_poly.pdbx_seq_one_letter_code
_entity_poly.pdbx_strand_id
1 'polypeptide(L)'
;MENESSNWQKACFVPTKSDALVVGFRKWLNKYAGGQVDWRGNHGGALPPTPPREQLLDRYWSHVVNCSSCNSAYKGFSALEVILQFASLAFIGIAGATKHKVNTMVAMAVVCFACSKWLNQVIYKNFHFHDYDHAFR
;
A
#
# COMPACT_ATOMS: atom_id res chain seq x y z
N MET A 1 13.81 7.80 26.96
CA MET A 1 12.97 8.64 27.82
C MET A 1 13.20 10.07 27.39
N GLU A 2 12.15 10.73 26.92
CA GLU A 2 12.23 12.11 26.39
C GLU A 2 12.46 13.03 27.59
N ASN A 3 13.63 13.68 27.64
CA ASN A 3 14.02 14.54 28.75
C ASN A 3 13.01 15.70 28.87
N GLU A 4 12.46 15.93 30.07
CA GLU A 4 11.32 16.83 30.39
C GLU A 4 11.51 18.31 29.98
N SER A 5 12.67 18.67 29.43
CA SER A 5 13.04 20.03 29.02
C SER A 5 13.23 20.23 27.51
N SER A 6 13.01 19.20 26.67
CA SER A 6 13.13 19.39 25.23
C SER A 6 11.88 20.09 24.67
N ASN A 7 12.09 21.19 23.94
CA ASN A 7 11.03 21.86 23.20
C ASN A 7 10.59 20.92 22.07
N TRP A 8 9.65 20.00 22.37
CA TRP A 8 9.23 18.93 21.47
C TRP A 8 8.72 19.46 20.12
N GLN A 9 8.27 20.71 20.07
CA GLN A 9 7.84 21.38 18.85
C GLN A 9 9.01 21.65 17.89
N LYS A 10 10.26 21.66 18.40
CA LYS A 10 11.49 21.66 17.59
C LYS A 10 11.84 20.27 17.06
N ALA A 11 11.45 19.20 17.76
CA ALA A 11 11.69 17.82 17.33
C ALA A 11 10.60 17.32 16.36
N CYS A 12 9.36 17.78 16.54
CA CYS A 12 8.22 17.45 15.70
C CYS A 12 7.53 18.73 15.24
N PHE A 13 7.68 19.07 13.97
CA PHE A 13 7.00 20.22 13.37
C PHE A 13 5.54 19.87 13.08
N VAL A 14 4.61 20.48 13.83
CA VAL A 14 3.16 20.26 13.74
C VAL A 14 2.42 21.57 13.47
N PRO A 15 2.55 22.14 12.25
CA PRO A 15 2.14 23.51 11.98
C PRO A 15 0.64 23.66 11.68
N THR A 16 -0.09 22.57 11.46
CA THR A 16 -1.43 22.63 10.89
C THR A 16 -2.52 22.56 11.95
N LYS A 17 -3.71 23.05 11.60
CA LYS A 17 -4.89 22.92 12.48
C LYS A 17 -5.27 21.46 12.74
N SER A 18 -4.97 20.56 11.80
CA SER A 18 -5.21 19.13 11.95
C SER A 18 -4.39 18.51 13.09
N ASP A 19 -3.29 19.16 13.49
CA ASP A 19 -2.42 18.69 14.55
C ASP A 19 -2.87 19.13 15.96
N ALA A 20 -3.97 19.88 16.06
CA ALA A 20 -4.43 20.45 17.33
C ALA A 20 -4.63 19.41 18.43
N LEU A 21 -5.09 18.20 18.09
CA LEU A 21 -5.25 17.09 19.04
C LEU A 21 -3.92 16.52 19.50
N VAL A 22 -2.92 16.42 18.62
CA VAL A 22 -1.56 15.97 18.97
C VAL A 22 -0.92 16.96 19.94
N VAL A 23 -1.03 18.26 19.65
CA VAL A 23 -0.56 19.34 20.52
C VAL A 23 -1.29 19.30 21.87
N GLY A 24 -2.61 19.14 21.85
CA GLY A 24 -3.44 19.08 23.06
C GLY A 24 -3.09 17.89 23.94
N PHE A 25 -2.96 16.70 23.35
CA PHE A 25 -2.55 15.49 24.04
C PHE A 25 -1.16 15.65 24.66
N ARG A 26 -0.16 16.16 23.92
CA ARG A 26 1.19 16.39 24.46
C ARG A 26 1.19 17.40 25.62
N LYS A 27 0.40 18.48 25.54
CA LYS A 27 0.22 19.42 26.66
C LYS A 27 -0.37 18.75 27.88
N TRP A 28 -1.39 17.91 27.69
CA TRP A 28 -2.00 17.15 28.76
C TRP A 28 -1.01 16.16 29.38
N LEU A 29 -0.28 15.40 28.56
CA LEU A 29 0.71 14.42 29.00
C LEU A 29 1.81 15.06 29.85
N ASN A 30 2.34 16.19 29.40
CA ASN A 30 3.36 16.94 30.15
C ASN A 30 2.80 17.49 31.47
N LYS A 31 1.58 18.04 31.45
CA LYS A 31 0.98 18.69 32.62
C LYS A 31 0.51 17.71 33.68
N TYR A 32 -0.04 16.56 33.28
CA TYR A 32 -0.76 15.67 34.17
C TYR A 32 -0.13 14.28 34.34
N ALA A 33 0.74 13.85 33.43
CA ALA A 33 1.38 12.53 33.46
C ALA A 33 2.91 12.58 33.58
N GLY A 34 3.48 13.77 33.85
CA GLY A 34 4.94 13.94 33.95
C GLY A 34 5.67 13.66 32.64
N GLY A 35 5.02 13.89 31.49
CA GLY A 35 5.62 13.66 30.17
C GLY A 35 5.82 12.19 29.80
N GLN A 36 5.31 11.25 30.59
CA GLN A 36 5.46 9.81 30.36
C GLN A 36 4.14 9.06 30.57
N VAL A 37 4.04 7.88 29.98
CA VAL A 37 2.90 6.97 30.18
C VAL A 37 3.32 5.92 31.21
N ASP A 38 2.60 5.84 32.33
CA ASP A 38 2.73 4.72 33.25
C ASP A 38 2.01 3.51 32.67
N TRP A 39 2.77 2.63 32.01
CA TRP A 39 2.25 1.43 31.36
C TRP A 39 1.77 0.36 32.35
N ARG A 40 1.93 0.56 33.67
CA ARG A 40 1.52 -0.35 34.76
C ARG A 40 1.88 -1.83 34.51
N GLY A 41 2.99 -2.30 35.08
CA GLY A 41 3.39 -3.72 35.01
C GLY A 41 4.90 -3.89 34.85
N ASN A 42 5.39 -5.14 34.89
CA ASN A 42 6.80 -5.45 34.61
C ASN A 42 7.04 -5.60 33.10
N HIS A 43 6.92 -4.50 32.37
CA HIS A 43 7.24 -4.46 30.95
C HIS A 43 8.70 -4.02 30.79
N GLY A 44 9.57 -4.92 30.31
CA GLY A 44 11.00 -4.66 30.13
C GLY A 44 11.36 -3.64 29.03
N GLY A 45 10.40 -2.80 28.59
CA GLY A 45 10.58 -1.78 27.56
C GLY A 45 10.84 -2.29 26.14
N ALA A 46 11.14 -3.58 25.97
CA ALA A 46 11.36 -4.19 24.68
C ALA A 46 10.04 -4.35 23.92
N LEU A 47 9.95 -3.70 22.76
CA LEU A 47 8.89 -3.95 21.80
C LEU A 47 9.08 -5.34 21.18
N PRO A 48 7.99 -6.01 20.77
CA PRO A 48 8.11 -7.20 19.93
C PRO A 48 8.87 -6.84 18.64
N PRO A 49 9.52 -7.82 18.00
CA PRO A 49 10.21 -7.59 16.74
C PRO A 49 9.25 -6.99 15.72
N THR A 50 9.72 -5.98 14.99
CA THR A 50 8.96 -5.35 13.92
C THR A 50 8.62 -6.40 12.87
N PRO A 51 7.34 -6.59 12.51
CA PRO A 51 6.95 -7.49 11.44
C PRO A 51 7.58 -7.08 10.10
N PRO A 52 7.61 -8.00 9.10
CA PRO A 52 8.06 -7.67 7.76
C PRO A 52 7.29 -6.47 7.18
N ARG A 53 7.97 -5.65 6.37
CA ARG A 53 7.37 -4.43 5.80
C ARG A 53 6.15 -4.74 4.94
N GLU A 54 6.16 -5.89 4.27
CA GLU A 54 5.04 -6.38 3.45
C GLU A 54 3.78 -6.58 4.27
N GLN A 55 3.93 -7.04 5.52
CA GLN A 55 2.80 -7.19 6.44
C GLN A 55 2.34 -5.85 7.01
N LEU A 56 3.29 -4.96 7.34
CA LEU A 56 2.98 -3.65 7.91
C LEU A 56 2.33 -2.69 6.89
N LEU A 57 2.73 -2.79 5.63
CA LEU A 57 2.30 -1.91 4.55
C LEU A 57 1.31 -2.62 3.60
N ASP A 58 0.70 -3.73 4.03
CA ASP A 58 -0.35 -4.38 3.26
C ASP A 58 -1.59 -3.49 3.22
N ARG A 59 -1.88 -2.94 2.05
CA ARG A 59 -3.06 -2.12 1.79
C ARG A 59 -4.30 -2.95 1.57
N TYR A 60 -4.15 -4.19 1.12
CA TYR A 60 -5.30 -4.97 0.69
C TYR A 60 -6.22 -5.26 1.88
N TRP A 61 -5.67 -5.84 2.95
CA TRP A 61 -6.43 -6.18 4.15
C TRP A 61 -6.71 -4.97 5.04
N SER A 62 -5.79 -3.99 5.11
CA SER A 62 -5.99 -2.80 5.95
C SER A 62 -7.02 -1.83 5.36
N HIS A 63 -7.16 -1.76 4.04
CA HIS A 63 -7.98 -0.73 3.38
C HIS A 63 -8.84 -1.26 2.23
N VAL A 64 -8.24 -1.90 1.21
CA VAL A 64 -8.92 -2.17 -0.07
C VAL A 64 -10.18 -3.01 0.13
N VAL A 65 -10.12 -4.08 0.93
CA VAL A 65 -11.27 -4.96 1.18
C VAL A 65 -12.43 -4.24 1.88
N ASN A 66 -12.12 -3.24 2.71
CA ASN A 66 -13.09 -2.50 3.53
C ASN A 66 -13.65 -1.25 2.83
N CYS A 67 -12.97 -0.76 1.79
CA CYS A 67 -13.38 0.41 1.02
C CYS A 67 -14.13 0.01 -0.25
N SER A 68 -15.40 0.39 -0.38
CA SER A 68 -16.24 0.00 -1.52
C SER A 68 -15.66 0.45 -2.87
N SER A 69 -15.10 1.66 -2.94
CA SER A 69 -14.50 2.23 -4.16
C SER A 69 -13.24 1.45 -4.57
N CYS A 70 -12.30 1.26 -3.64
CA CYS A 70 -11.06 0.54 -3.91
C CYS A 70 -11.32 -0.94 -4.21
N ASN A 71 -12.23 -1.58 -3.47
CA ASN A 71 -12.60 -2.98 -3.71
C ASN A 71 -13.21 -3.17 -5.11
N SER A 72 -14.08 -2.25 -5.53
CA SER A 72 -14.69 -2.28 -6.85
C SER A 72 -13.65 -2.10 -7.96
N ALA A 73 -12.72 -1.14 -7.78
CA ALA A 73 -11.62 -0.93 -8.72
C ALA A 73 -10.70 -2.16 -8.80
N TYR A 74 -10.32 -2.74 -7.67
CA TYR A 74 -9.51 -3.96 -7.60
C TYR A 74 -10.17 -5.10 -8.37
N LYS A 75 -11.45 -5.41 -8.09
CA LYS A 75 -12.19 -6.46 -8.79
C LYS A 75 -12.29 -6.20 -10.29
N GLY A 76 -12.56 -4.97 -10.69
CA GLY A 76 -12.63 -4.57 -12.09
C GLY A 76 -11.31 -4.78 -12.82
N PHE A 77 -10.19 -4.34 -12.23
CA PHE A 77 -8.88 -4.52 -12.83
C PHE A 77 -8.43 -5.99 -12.84
N SER A 78 -8.70 -6.76 -11.78
CA SER A 78 -8.42 -8.20 -11.77
C SER A 78 -9.22 -8.93 -12.86
N ALA A 79 -10.49 -8.58 -13.07
CA ALA A 79 -11.29 -9.14 -14.16
C ALA A 79 -10.71 -8.78 -15.54
N LEU A 80 -10.31 -7.52 -15.73
CA LEU A 80 -9.67 -7.06 -16.97
C LEU A 80 -8.34 -7.79 -17.23
N GLU A 81 -7.53 -8.03 -16.20
CA GLU A 81 -6.28 -8.79 -16.31
C GLU A 81 -6.54 -10.20 -16.88
N VAL A 82 -7.54 -10.90 -16.34
CA VAL A 82 -7.94 -12.24 -16.77
C VAL A 82 -8.49 -12.23 -18.19
N ILE A 83 -9.34 -11.27 -18.54
CA ILE A 83 -9.89 -11.11 -19.89
C ILE A 83 -8.76 -10.93 -20.91
N LEU A 84 -7.75 -10.10 -20.61
CA LEU A 84 -6.60 -9.89 -21.48
C LEU A 84 -5.78 -11.17 -21.71
N GLN A 85 -5.64 -12.03 -20.68
CA GLN A 85 -4.96 -13.32 -20.82
C GLN A 85 -5.73 -14.26 -21.76
N PHE A 86 -7.04 -14.39 -21.57
CA PHE A 86 -7.88 -15.20 -22.47
C PHE A 86 -7.91 -14.66 -23.89
N ALA A 87 -7.97 -13.33 -24.06
CA ALA A 87 -7.88 -12.69 -25.37
C ALA A 87 -6.56 -13.03 -26.07
N SER A 88 -5.44 -13.01 -25.36
CA SER A 88 -4.13 -13.42 -25.89
C SER A 88 -4.16 -14.86 -26.41
N LEU A 89 -4.68 -15.80 -25.61
CA LEU A 89 -4.77 -17.21 -26.02
C LEU A 89 -5.71 -17.41 -27.21
N ALA A 90 -6.83 -16.70 -27.23
CA ALA A 90 -7.77 -16.74 -28.34
C ALA A 90 -7.11 -16.27 -29.65
N PHE A 91 -6.36 -15.16 -29.62
CA PHE A 91 -5.66 -14.68 -30.81
C PHE A 91 -4.61 -15.68 -31.32
N ILE A 92 -3.88 -16.35 -30.43
CA ILE A 92 -2.94 -17.42 -30.82
C ILE A 92 -3.68 -18.59 -31.47
N GLY A 93 -4.82 -19.01 -30.89
CA GLY A 93 -5.65 -20.07 -31.45
C GLY A 93 -6.16 -19.76 -32.86
N ILE A 94 -6.66 -18.54 -33.08
CA ILE A 94 -7.14 -18.10 -34.40
C ILE A 94 -5.97 -18.01 -35.41
N ALA A 95 -4.80 -17.55 -34.96
CA ALA A 95 -3.59 -17.50 -35.79
C ALA A 95 -3.15 -18.90 -36.27
N GLY A 96 -3.33 -19.94 -35.45
CA GLY A 96 -3.06 -21.33 -35.83
C GLY A 96 -4.13 -21.95 -36.75
N ALA A 97 -5.38 -21.50 -36.64
CA ALA A 97 -6.50 -22.02 -37.43
C ALA A 97 -6.64 -21.36 -38.81
N THR A 98 -6.04 -20.19 -39.04
CA THR A 98 -6.19 -19.41 -40.28
C THR A 98 -4.85 -19.10 -40.93
N LYS A 99 -4.81 -19.00 -42.26
CA LYS A 99 -3.61 -18.58 -43.02
C LYS A 99 -3.57 -17.08 -43.33
N HIS A 100 -4.60 -16.33 -42.93
CA HIS A 100 -4.74 -14.91 -43.22
C HIS A 100 -4.47 -14.06 -41.98
N LYS A 101 -3.72 -12.97 -42.14
CA LYS A 101 -3.45 -11.98 -41.07
C LYS A 101 -2.84 -12.57 -39.79
N VAL A 102 -2.13 -13.70 -39.90
CA VAL A 102 -1.45 -14.39 -38.79
C VAL A 102 -0.54 -13.43 -38.01
N ASN A 103 0.28 -12.64 -38.72
CA ASN A 103 1.17 -11.66 -38.08
C ASN A 103 0.42 -10.64 -37.21
N THR A 104 -0.74 -10.17 -37.68
CA THR A 104 -1.58 -9.24 -36.92
C THR A 104 -2.16 -9.89 -35.68
N MET A 105 -2.66 -11.12 -35.78
CA MET A 105 -3.22 -11.87 -34.66
C MET A 105 -2.14 -12.17 -33.60
N VAL A 106 -0.96 -12.60 -34.03
CA VAL A 106 0.19 -12.81 -33.14
C VAL A 106 0.59 -11.50 -32.45
N ALA A 107 0.67 -10.39 -33.18
CA ALA A 107 0.96 -9.09 -32.58
C ALA A 107 -0.10 -8.71 -31.51
N MET A 108 -1.39 -8.93 -31.77
CA MET A 108 -2.44 -8.62 -30.79
C MET A 108 -2.35 -9.50 -29.56
N ALA A 109 -2.02 -10.79 -29.72
CA ALA A 109 -1.79 -11.68 -28.60
C ALA A 109 -0.66 -11.16 -27.70
N VAL A 110 0.47 -10.79 -28.30
CA VAL A 110 1.63 -10.24 -27.56
C VAL A 110 1.24 -8.97 -26.81
N VAL A 111 0.51 -8.05 -27.45
CA VAL A 111 0.06 -6.80 -26.81
C VAL A 111 -0.90 -7.10 -25.66
N CYS A 112 -1.89 -7.97 -25.83
CA CYS A 112 -2.81 -8.35 -24.75
C CYS A 112 -2.06 -8.95 -23.56
N PHE A 113 -1.10 -9.83 -23.80
CA PHE A 113 -0.28 -10.43 -22.75
C PHE A 113 0.58 -9.39 -22.02
N ALA A 114 1.25 -8.51 -22.78
CA ALA A 114 2.07 -7.44 -22.21
C ALA A 114 1.23 -6.48 -21.34
N CYS A 115 0.05 -6.07 -21.82
CA CYS A 115 -0.90 -5.24 -21.08
C CYS A 115 -1.40 -5.95 -19.81
N SER A 116 -1.66 -7.26 -19.86
CA SER A 116 -2.03 -8.04 -18.68
C SER A 116 -0.93 -8.04 -17.61
N LYS A 117 0.33 -8.27 -18.01
CA LYS A 117 1.48 -8.22 -17.08
C LYS A 117 1.73 -6.84 -16.50
N TRP A 118 1.60 -5.80 -17.32
CA TRP A 118 1.68 -4.43 -16.85
C TRP A 118 0.56 -4.11 -15.85
N LEU A 119 -0.68 -4.51 -16.16
CA LEU A 119 -1.82 -4.31 -15.28
C LEU A 119 -1.65 -5.06 -13.95
N ASN A 120 -1.13 -6.29 -13.96
CA ASN A 120 -0.82 -7.04 -12.75
C ASN A 120 0.15 -6.28 -11.83
N GLN A 121 1.21 -5.69 -12.39
CA GLN A 121 2.15 -4.87 -11.63
C GLN A 121 1.49 -3.60 -11.06
N VAL A 122 0.61 -2.96 -11.84
CA VAL A 122 -0.18 -1.81 -11.38
C VAL A 122 -1.10 -2.22 -10.24
N ILE A 123 -1.80 -3.35 -10.36
CA ILE A 123 -2.69 -3.87 -9.31
C ILE A 123 -1.89 -4.11 -8.03
N TYR A 124 -0.76 -4.82 -8.12
CA TYR A 124 0.07 -5.13 -6.97
C TYR A 124 0.58 -3.86 -6.26
N LYS A 125 1.16 -2.91 -7.02
CA LYS A 125 1.71 -1.66 -6.47
C LYS A 125 0.65 -0.79 -5.80
N ASN A 126 -0.55 -0.70 -6.37
CA ASN A 126 -1.58 0.19 -5.84
C ASN A 126 -2.41 -0.45 -4.72
N PHE A 127 -2.76 -1.73 -4.85
CA PHE A 127 -3.73 -2.38 -3.96
C PHE A 127 -3.12 -3.30 -2.90
N HIS A 128 -1.88 -3.79 -3.08
CA HIS A 128 -1.22 -4.66 -2.10
C HIS A 128 -0.12 -3.93 -1.36
N PHE A 129 0.98 -3.65 -2.05
CA PHE A 129 2.19 -3.16 -1.41
C PHE A 129 2.92 -2.19 -2.33
N HIS A 130 3.30 -1.05 -1.77
CA HIS A 130 4.30 -0.18 -2.37
C HIS A 130 5.17 0.33 -1.25
N ASP A 131 6.45 -0.02 -1.35
CA ASP A 131 7.42 0.37 -0.35
C ASP A 131 7.64 1.89 -0.43
N TYR A 132 7.60 2.55 0.72
CA TYR A 132 7.98 3.94 0.85
C TYR A 132 9.29 4.03 1.61
N ASP A 133 10.33 4.48 0.93
CA ASP A 133 11.54 4.92 1.62
C ASP A 133 11.31 6.35 2.13
N HIS A 134 11.00 6.48 3.41
CA HIS A 134 10.82 7.77 4.06
C HIS A 134 12.15 8.40 4.47
N ALA A 135 13.28 7.70 4.29
CA ALA A 135 14.59 8.20 4.63
C ALA A 135 15.55 7.95 3.46
N PHE A 136 15.75 8.97 2.63
CA PHE A 136 17.03 9.08 1.94
C PHE A 136 18.11 9.05 3.02
N ARG A 137 18.79 7.92 3.13
CA ARG A 137 19.91 7.72 4.05
C ARG A 137 21.19 8.28 3.43
#